data_AF-A0A970C8Q8-F1
#
_entry.id   AF-A0A970C8Q8-F1
#
_cell.length_a   1.000
_cell.length_b   1.000
_cell.length_c   1.000
_cell.angle_alpha   90.00
_cell.angle_beta   90.00
_cell.angle_gamma   90.00
#
_symmetry.space_group_name_H-M   'P 1'
#
loop_
_entity.id
_entity.type
_entity.pdbx_description
1 polymer ?
#
loop_
_entity_poly.entity_id
_entity_poly.type
_entity_poly.pdbx_seq_one_letter_code
_entity_poly.pdbx_strand_id
1 'polypeptide(L)'
;MGRIQHAFKTQFRSILVGMGARCPDKGVNWLFARAAKLAADSCISETDALAHVAEKLLEQYARALLTGTRHADKPQVFWCDAGLGGLARWLRAAGYVARWEEAIDDAELLVRAENENAVVISTDSLLLERRSVVDGRVRVFWVPPACGVAGQMRLVLRRWNLVPREPLCMLCSGVLDRVDKESVRDRIPPRTYRWLDEYYVCRGCGRLFWRGTHWQRIRNQLATLCERKVAP
;
A
#
# COMPACT_ATOMS: atom_id res chain seq x y z
N MET A 1 20.79 17.16 13.65
CA MET A 1 20.08 16.36 12.63
C MET A 1 18.58 16.62 12.79
N GLY A 2 17.89 17.05 11.74
CA GLY A 2 16.46 17.36 11.79
C GLY A 2 15.59 16.11 11.94
N ARG A 3 14.34 16.25 12.43
CA ARG A 3 13.39 15.13 12.59
C ARG A 3 13.19 14.34 11.28
N ILE A 4 13.17 15.04 10.15
CA ILE A 4 13.03 14.47 8.79
C ILE A 4 14.25 13.61 8.42
N GLN A 5 15.46 14.13 8.65
CA GLN A 5 16.71 13.37 8.41
C GLN A 5 16.80 12.13 9.29
N HIS A 6 16.34 12.19 10.54
CA HIS A 6 16.28 11.01 11.40
C HIS A 6 15.35 9.92 10.83
N ALA A 7 14.18 10.31 10.32
CA ALA A 7 13.25 9.36 9.70
C ALA A 7 13.88 8.67 8.47
N PHE A 8 14.55 9.41 7.59
CA PHE A 8 15.26 8.83 6.45
C PHE A 8 16.44 7.93 6.86
N LYS A 9 17.15 8.29 7.94
CA LYS A 9 18.22 7.46 8.50
C LYS A 9 17.69 6.10 8.95
N THR A 10 16.59 6.08 9.70
CA THR A 10 15.93 4.84 10.14
C THR A 10 15.43 4.03 8.95
N GLN A 11 14.78 4.69 7.98
CA GLN A 11 14.30 4.06 6.75
C GLN A 11 15.42 3.40 5.94
N PHE A 12 16.52 4.12 5.66
CA PHE A 12 17.65 3.58 4.90
C PHE A 12 18.29 2.41 5.63
N ARG A 13 18.46 2.52 6.94
CA ARG A 13 19.04 1.43 7.74
C ARG A 13 18.18 0.18 7.65
N SER A 14 16.86 0.32 7.83
CA SER A 14 15.92 -0.79 7.75
C SER A 14 15.96 -1.48 6.37
N ILE A 15 15.92 -0.70 5.28
CA ILE A 15 15.99 -1.26 3.92
C ILE A 15 17.32 -1.98 3.67
N LEU A 16 18.44 -1.39 4.07
CA LEU A 16 19.77 -2.00 3.89
C LEU A 16 19.94 -3.29 4.70
N VAL A 17 19.42 -3.34 5.93
CA VAL A 17 19.36 -4.57 6.73
C VAL A 17 18.51 -5.62 6.02
N GLY A 18 17.33 -5.25 5.52
CA GLY A 18 16.46 -6.14 4.73
C GLY A 18 17.11 -6.67 3.45
N MET A 19 18.03 -5.92 2.85
CA MET A 19 18.86 -6.35 1.71
C MET A 19 20.04 -7.24 2.10
N GLY A 20 20.27 -7.52 3.38
CA GLY A 20 21.43 -8.28 3.86
C GLY A 20 22.75 -7.52 3.79
N ALA A 21 22.73 -6.18 3.87
CA ALA A 21 23.95 -5.37 3.83
C ALA A 21 24.86 -5.66 5.02
N ARG A 22 26.14 -5.98 4.76
CA ARG A 22 27.15 -6.30 5.79
C ARG A 22 27.49 -5.12 6.72
N CYS A 23 27.34 -3.88 6.25
CA CYS A 23 27.61 -2.68 7.05
C CYS A 23 26.51 -1.61 6.82
N PRO A 24 25.31 -1.77 7.39
CA PRO A 24 24.17 -0.90 7.14
C PRO A 24 24.46 0.58 7.43
N ASP A 25 25.16 0.89 8.52
CA ASP A 25 25.52 2.28 8.88
C ASP A 25 26.37 2.99 7.83
N LYS A 26 27.36 2.29 7.26
CA LYS A 26 28.18 2.84 6.18
C LYS A 26 27.34 3.08 4.93
N GLY A 27 26.40 2.18 4.64
CA GLY A 27 25.45 2.34 3.54
C GLY A 27 24.51 3.53 3.73
N VAL A 28 23.98 3.73 4.95
CA VAL A 28 23.15 4.90 5.29
C VAL A 28 23.93 6.20 5.04
N ASN A 29 25.16 6.29 5.54
CA ASN A 29 25.99 7.48 5.33
C ASN A 29 26.25 7.75 3.83
N TRP A 30 26.49 6.69 3.04
CA TRP A 30 26.66 6.81 1.59
C TRP A 30 25.39 7.30 0.89
N LEU A 31 24.21 6.84 1.30
CA LEU A 31 22.93 7.29 0.75
C LEU A 31 22.64 8.77 1.07
N PHE A 32 22.97 9.22 2.28
CA PHE A 32 22.89 10.64 2.65
C PHE A 32 23.86 11.49 1.83
N ALA A 33 25.11 11.05 1.66
CA ALA A 33 26.07 11.75 0.81
C ALA A 33 25.60 11.82 -0.67
N ARG A 34 24.99 10.74 -1.17
CA ARG A 34 24.38 10.70 -2.50
C ARG A 34 23.20 11.67 -2.63
N ALA A 35 22.36 11.79 -1.60
CA ALA A 35 21.26 12.76 -1.56
C ALA A 35 21.78 14.21 -1.53
N ALA A 36 22.79 14.50 -0.72
CA ALA A 36 23.42 15.83 -0.68
C ALA A 36 23.99 16.23 -2.06
N LYS A 37 24.66 15.30 -2.75
CA LYS A 37 25.15 15.53 -4.11
C LYS A 37 24.00 15.79 -5.10
N LEU A 38 22.94 14.98 -5.05
CA LEU A 38 21.77 15.16 -5.92
C LEU A 38 21.07 16.52 -5.69
N ALA A 39 20.96 16.96 -4.43
CA ALA A 39 20.41 18.26 -4.08
C ALA A 39 21.22 19.40 -4.72
N ALA A 40 22.56 19.32 -4.68
CA ALA A 40 23.45 20.29 -5.31
C ALA A 40 23.36 20.27 -6.84
N ASP A 41 23.43 19.08 -7.45
CA ASP A 41 23.46 18.92 -8.92
C ASP A 41 22.13 19.31 -9.58
N SER A 42 21.00 19.12 -8.90
CA SER A 42 19.65 19.35 -9.44
C SER A 42 18.96 20.59 -8.85
N CYS A 43 19.63 21.35 -7.99
CA CYS A 43 19.08 22.52 -7.29
C CYS A 43 17.74 22.26 -6.59
N ILE A 44 17.58 21.09 -5.94
CA ILE A 44 16.38 20.72 -5.17
C ILE A 44 16.65 20.73 -3.67
N SER A 45 15.59 20.71 -2.87
CA SER A 45 15.74 20.64 -1.41
C SER A 45 16.38 19.32 -0.97
N GLU A 46 17.09 19.34 0.17
CA GLU A 46 17.71 18.14 0.75
C GLU A 46 16.65 17.04 1.02
N THR A 47 15.45 17.45 1.46
CA THR A 47 14.32 16.53 1.69
C THR A 47 13.87 15.84 0.41
N ASP A 48 13.76 16.58 -0.69
CA ASP A 48 13.36 16.01 -1.98
C ASP A 48 14.44 15.07 -2.54
N ALA A 49 15.71 15.42 -2.36
CA ALA A 49 16.81 14.56 -2.75
C ALA A 49 16.85 13.26 -1.92
N LEU A 50 16.61 13.34 -0.61
CA LEU A 50 16.49 12.18 0.27
C LEU A 50 15.32 11.29 -0.13
N ALA A 51 14.16 11.88 -0.46
CA ALA A 51 13.02 11.14 -0.97
C ALA A 51 13.34 10.41 -2.29
N HIS A 52 14.05 11.06 -3.21
CA HIS A 52 14.45 10.45 -4.49
C HIS A 52 15.45 9.29 -4.30
N VAL A 53 16.43 9.45 -3.40
CA VAL A 53 17.36 8.37 -3.03
C VAL A 53 16.62 7.22 -2.35
N ALA A 54 15.65 7.53 -1.48
CA ALA A 54 14.80 6.53 -0.85
C ALA A 54 13.99 5.74 -1.86
N GLU A 55 13.36 6.41 -2.83
CA GLU A 55 12.61 5.77 -3.90
C GLU A 55 13.51 4.81 -4.70
N LYS A 56 14.71 5.25 -5.12
CA LYS A 56 15.65 4.37 -5.84
C LYS A 56 16.15 3.20 -4.99
N LEU A 57 16.42 3.42 -3.70
CA LEU A 57 16.83 2.34 -2.80
C LEU A 57 15.70 1.31 -2.61
N LEU A 58 14.45 1.79 -2.49
CA LEU A 58 13.28 0.93 -2.43
C LEU A 58 13.06 0.15 -3.72
N GLU A 59 13.31 0.75 -4.88
CA GLU A 59 13.27 0.03 -6.15
C GLU A 59 14.34 -1.05 -6.23
N GLN A 60 15.56 -0.78 -5.73
CA GLN A 60 16.64 -1.76 -5.66
C GLN A 60 16.31 -2.89 -4.67
N TYR A 61 15.77 -2.54 -3.51
CA TYR A 61 15.31 -3.51 -2.52
C TYR A 61 14.18 -4.37 -3.07
N ALA A 62 13.20 -3.77 -3.74
CA ALA A 62 12.13 -4.49 -4.41
C ALA A 62 12.69 -5.44 -5.48
N ARG A 63 13.67 -5.03 -6.30
CA ARG A 63 14.35 -5.92 -7.25
C ARG A 63 15.07 -7.08 -6.54
N ALA A 64 15.79 -6.81 -5.45
CA ALA A 64 16.49 -7.82 -4.67
C ALA A 64 15.53 -8.84 -4.05
N LEU A 65 14.37 -8.39 -3.55
CA LEU A 65 13.29 -9.25 -3.06
C LEU A 65 12.68 -10.10 -4.18
N LEU A 66 12.56 -9.55 -5.39
CA LEU A 66 12.04 -10.25 -6.57
C LEU A 66 13.02 -11.31 -7.10
N THR A 67 14.33 -11.13 -6.93
CA THR A 67 15.33 -12.16 -7.25
C THR A 67 15.44 -13.25 -6.17
N GLY A 68 14.91 -12.99 -4.96
CA GLY A 68 15.08 -13.86 -3.78
C GLY A 68 13.81 -14.55 -3.26
N THR A 69 12.61 -14.33 -3.82
CA THR A 69 11.40 -15.04 -3.39
C THR A 69 10.62 -15.64 -4.54
N ARG A 70 10.41 -16.96 -4.43
CA ARG A 70 9.68 -17.84 -5.33
C ARG A 70 8.27 -17.31 -5.58
N HIS A 71 7.79 -17.52 -6.79
CA HIS A 71 6.44 -17.20 -7.29
C HIS A 71 5.25 -17.83 -6.52
N ALA A 72 5.45 -18.42 -5.34
CA ALA A 72 4.40 -19.09 -4.58
C ALA A 72 3.79 -18.13 -3.53
N ASP A 73 2.47 -17.97 -3.59
CA ASP A 73 1.56 -17.33 -2.62
C ASP A 73 1.42 -15.80 -2.66
N LYS A 74 0.67 -15.33 -3.67
CA LYS A 74 0.00 -14.03 -3.61
C LYS A 74 -0.86 -13.94 -2.34
N PRO A 75 -0.75 -12.87 -1.53
CA PRO A 75 -1.56 -12.70 -0.33
C PRO A 75 -3.05 -12.70 -0.67
N GLN A 76 -3.84 -13.45 0.09
CA GLN A 76 -5.30 -13.43 -0.03
C GLN A 76 -5.91 -12.24 0.72
N VAL A 77 -5.28 -11.84 1.84
CA VAL A 77 -5.75 -10.80 2.74
C VAL A 77 -4.58 -9.88 3.14
N PHE A 78 -4.87 -8.57 3.18
CA PHE A 78 -3.99 -7.55 3.72
C PHE A 78 -4.59 -6.98 5.01
N TRP A 79 -3.78 -6.80 6.04
CA TRP A 79 -4.11 -6.02 7.23
C TRP A 79 -3.36 -4.70 7.17
N CYS A 80 -4.05 -3.58 7.07
CA CYS A 80 -3.42 -2.26 7.08
C CYS A 80 -3.39 -1.72 8.51
N ASP A 81 -2.26 -1.14 8.93
CA ASP A 81 -2.17 -0.45 10.22
C ASP A 81 -3.21 0.69 10.34
N ALA A 82 -3.42 1.18 11.57
CA ALA A 82 -4.42 2.21 11.87
C ALA A 82 -4.29 3.47 10.99
N GLY A 83 -3.07 3.86 10.62
CA GLY A 83 -2.81 5.03 9.77
C GLY A 83 -3.08 4.82 8.26
N LEU A 84 -3.27 3.58 7.83
CA LEU A 84 -3.32 3.20 6.42
C LEU A 84 -4.73 2.93 5.87
N GLY A 85 -5.76 3.55 6.45
CA GLY A 85 -7.15 3.40 6.00
C GLY A 85 -7.37 3.83 4.55
N GLY A 86 -6.63 4.84 4.09
CA GLY A 86 -6.61 5.24 2.68
C GLY A 86 -6.09 4.11 1.77
N LEU A 87 -4.99 3.46 2.15
CA LEU A 87 -4.41 2.36 1.40
C LEU A 87 -5.32 1.14 1.38
N ALA A 88 -5.97 0.81 2.51
CA ALA A 88 -6.96 -0.26 2.58
C ALA A 88 -8.11 -0.05 1.58
N ARG A 89 -8.62 1.18 1.48
CA ARG A 89 -9.64 1.54 0.49
C ARG A 89 -9.16 1.35 -0.95
N TRP A 90 -7.92 1.73 -1.27
CA TRP A 90 -7.36 1.53 -2.60
C TRP A 90 -7.14 0.06 -2.94
N LEU A 91 -6.72 -0.77 -1.98
CA LEU A 91 -6.62 -2.21 -2.15
C LEU A 91 -7.98 -2.84 -2.46
N ARG A 92 -9.02 -2.46 -1.71
CA ARG A 92 -10.42 -2.89 -1.96
C ARG A 92 -10.92 -2.47 -3.33
N ALA A 93 -10.62 -1.24 -3.74
CA ALA A 93 -10.95 -0.72 -5.07
C ALA A 93 -10.20 -1.45 -6.20
N ALA A 94 -8.98 -1.92 -5.95
CA ALA A 94 -8.24 -2.81 -6.84
C ALA A 94 -8.71 -4.27 -6.77
N GLY A 95 -9.68 -4.57 -5.91
CA GLY A 95 -10.31 -5.88 -5.75
C GLY A 95 -9.68 -6.79 -4.71
N TYR A 96 -8.75 -6.30 -3.89
CA TYR A 96 -8.07 -7.11 -2.87
C TYR A 96 -8.73 -6.97 -1.49
N VAL A 97 -8.79 -8.07 -0.74
CA VAL A 97 -9.32 -8.06 0.62
C VAL A 97 -8.33 -7.29 1.49
N ALA A 98 -8.78 -6.18 2.05
CA ALA A 98 -8.00 -5.38 2.99
C ALA A 98 -8.80 -5.13 4.26
N ARG A 99 -8.24 -5.51 5.40
CA ARG A 99 -8.76 -5.23 6.74
C ARG A 99 -8.11 -3.95 7.25
N TRP A 100 -8.91 -3.14 7.95
CA TRP A 100 -8.48 -1.90 8.55
C TRP A 100 -9.48 -1.48 9.62
N GLU A 101 -8.96 -1.04 10.76
CA GLU A 101 -9.70 -0.53 11.90
C GLU A 101 -8.98 0.71 12.43
N GLU A 102 -9.73 1.77 12.75
CA GLU A 102 -9.16 3.09 13.09
C GLU A 102 -8.31 3.08 14.35
N ALA A 103 -8.63 2.22 15.31
CA ALA A 103 -8.02 2.19 16.64
C ALA A 103 -7.42 0.82 17.01
N ILE A 104 -7.05 0.00 16.01
CA ILE A 104 -6.36 -1.27 16.27
C ILE A 104 -4.93 -1.02 16.73
N ASP A 105 -4.52 -1.66 17.82
CA ASP A 105 -3.12 -1.63 18.27
C ASP A 105 -2.25 -2.68 17.55
N ASP A 106 -0.94 -2.51 17.62
CA ASP A 106 0.03 -3.41 16.97
C ASP A 106 -0.10 -4.87 17.39
N ALA A 107 -0.38 -5.15 18.66
CA ALA A 107 -0.41 -6.51 19.17
C ALA A 107 -1.64 -7.24 18.62
N GLU A 108 -2.81 -6.59 18.70
CA GLU A 108 -4.05 -7.10 18.14
C GLU A 108 -3.97 -7.25 16.62
N LEU A 109 -3.38 -6.27 15.92
CA LEU A 109 -3.14 -6.31 14.47
C LEU A 109 -2.35 -7.56 14.07
N LEU A 110 -1.25 -7.85 14.78
CA LEU A 110 -0.42 -9.02 14.51
C LEU A 110 -1.15 -10.33 14.80
N VAL A 111 -1.89 -10.41 15.91
CA VAL A 111 -2.69 -11.60 16.25
C VAL A 111 -3.73 -11.89 15.17
N ARG A 112 -4.49 -10.89 14.74
CA ARG A 112 -5.48 -11.06 13.66
C ARG A 112 -4.84 -11.43 12.34
N ALA A 113 -3.71 -10.81 12.01
CA ALA A 113 -3.00 -11.12 10.77
C ALA A 113 -2.45 -12.55 10.77
N GLU A 114 -1.94 -13.04 11.91
CA GLU A 114 -1.51 -14.42 12.08
C GLU A 114 -2.68 -15.39 11.85
N ASN A 115 -3.82 -15.15 12.50
CA ASN A 115 -5.03 -15.98 12.39
C ASN A 115 -5.61 -16.03 10.97
N GLU A 116 -5.54 -14.92 10.22
CA GLU A 116 -6.01 -14.85 8.82
C GLU A 116 -4.95 -15.24 7.78
N ASN A 117 -3.73 -15.62 8.21
CA ASN A 117 -2.56 -15.80 7.34
C ASN A 117 -2.34 -14.62 6.37
N ALA A 118 -2.60 -13.42 6.88
CA ALA A 118 -2.56 -12.18 6.13
C ALA A 118 -1.16 -11.57 6.09
N VAL A 119 -0.97 -10.64 5.16
CA VAL A 119 0.18 -9.74 5.20
C VAL A 119 -0.23 -8.45 5.89
N VAL A 120 0.52 -8.04 6.91
CA VAL A 120 0.40 -6.71 7.50
C VAL A 120 1.13 -5.70 6.62
N ILE A 121 0.49 -4.58 6.32
CA ILE A 121 1.11 -3.41 5.71
C ILE A 121 1.19 -2.33 6.78
N SER A 122 2.40 -1.83 7.04
CA SER A 122 2.60 -0.78 8.04
C SER A 122 3.64 0.25 7.62
N THR A 123 3.48 1.47 8.13
CA THR A 123 4.51 2.52 8.08
C THR A 123 5.44 2.51 9.29
N ASP A 124 5.10 1.79 10.36
CA ASP A 124 5.92 1.68 11.54
C ASP A 124 7.00 0.60 11.35
N SER A 125 8.26 1.03 11.39
CA SER A 125 9.41 0.12 11.31
C SER A 125 9.58 -0.73 12.57
N LEU A 126 9.10 -0.27 13.73
CA LEU A 126 9.19 -1.03 14.99
C LEU A 126 8.37 -2.32 14.95
N LEU A 127 7.33 -2.38 14.11
CA LEU A 127 6.53 -3.59 13.93
C LEU A 127 7.38 -4.75 13.39
N LEU A 128 8.45 -4.47 12.63
CA LEU A 128 9.38 -5.48 12.10
C LEU A 128 10.22 -6.16 13.19
N GLU A 129 10.36 -5.53 14.35
CA GLU A 129 11.13 -6.06 15.49
C GLU A 129 10.28 -6.96 16.40
N ARG A 130 8.96 -7.05 16.14
CA ARG A 130 8.04 -7.87 16.94
C ARG A 130 8.34 -9.35 16.72
N ARG A 131 8.34 -10.12 17.81
CA ARG A 131 8.72 -11.55 17.82
C ARG A 131 7.96 -12.39 16.79
N SER A 132 6.65 -12.20 16.62
CA SER A 132 5.85 -12.93 15.62
C SER A 132 6.27 -12.65 14.17
N VAL A 133 6.89 -11.50 13.91
CA VAL A 133 7.42 -11.12 12.60
C VAL A 133 8.82 -11.71 12.39
N VAL A 134 9.68 -11.58 13.40
CA VAL A 134 11.05 -12.14 13.38
C VAL A 134 11.04 -13.66 13.26
N ASP A 135 10.12 -14.33 13.97
CA ASP A 135 9.92 -15.78 13.90
C ASP A 135 9.20 -16.23 12.61
N GLY A 136 8.82 -15.29 11.72
CA GLY A 136 8.21 -15.56 10.42
C GLY A 136 6.74 -15.97 10.46
N ARG A 137 6.07 -15.93 11.62
CA ARG A 137 4.64 -16.27 11.76
C ARG A 137 3.72 -15.24 11.11
N VAL A 138 4.09 -13.97 11.17
CA VAL A 138 3.37 -12.88 10.52
C VAL A 138 4.26 -12.21 9.48
N ARG A 139 3.75 -12.12 8.25
CA ARG A 139 4.42 -11.40 7.17
C ARG A 139 4.08 -9.92 7.29
N VAL A 140 5.10 -9.08 7.43
CA VAL A 140 4.94 -7.61 7.43
C VAL A 140 5.61 -7.03 6.19
N PHE A 141 4.91 -6.15 5.50
CA PHE A 141 5.43 -5.33 4.43
C PHE A 141 5.42 -3.87 4.84
N TRP A 142 6.62 -3.36 5.08
CA TRP A 142 6.81 -1.96 5.42
C TRP A 142 6.65 -1.07 4.18
N VAL A 143 5.84 -0.02 4.29
CA VAL A 143 5.70 1.03 3.27
C VAL A 143 6.17 2.37 3.84
N PRO A 144 6.85 3.21 3.05
CA PRO A 144 7.36 4.47 3.58
C PRO A 144 6.25 5.45 3.96
N PRO A 145 6.32 6.08 5.14
CA PRO A 145 5.37 7.13 5.53
C PRO A 145 5.51 8.39 4.66
N ALA A 146 6.71 8.66 4.12
CA ALA A 146 6.94 9.78 3.22
C ALA A 146 6.27 9.60 1.84
N CYS A 147 5.92 8.36 1.47
CA CYS A 147 5.16 8.11 0.26
C CYS A 147 3.67 8.38 0.54
N GLY A 148 3.04 9.24 -0.25
CA GLY A 148 1.59 9.32 -0.27
C GLY A 148 0.94 7.99 -0.67
N VAL A 149 -0.37 7.85 -0.43
CA VAL A 149 -1.12 6.60 -0.64
C VAL A 149 -0.91 5.99 -2.03
N ALA A 150 -0.81 6.81 -3.08
CA ALA A 150 -0.53 6.36 -4.43
C ALA A 150 0.85 5.67 -4.57
N GLY A 151 1.89 6.21 -3.92
CA GLY A 151 3.23 5.63 -3.89
C GLY A 151 3.25 4.31 -3.11
N GLN A 152 2.61 4.28 -1.94
CA GLN A 152 2.48 3.06 -1.14
C GLN A 152 1.72 1.96 -1.88
N MET A 153 0.61 2.31 -2.56
CA MET A 153 -0.15 1.39 -3.41
C MET A 153 0.71 0.83 -4.55
N ARG A 154 1.53 1.67 -5.20
CA ARG A 154 2.46 1.21 -6.25
C ARG A 154 3.44 0.16 -5.72
N LEU A 155 3.98 0.36 -4.52
CA LEU A 155 4.90 -0.59 -3.89
C LEU A 155 4.20 -1.93 -3.61
N VAL A 156 2.98 -1.90 -3.06
CA VAL A 156 2.19 -3.11 -2.79
C VAL A 156 1.87 -3.85 -4.09
N LEU A 157 1.37 -3.15 -5.11
CA LEU A 157 1.04 -3.78 -6.40
C LEU A 157 2.26 -4.45 -7.03
N ARG A 158 3.42 -3.77 -7.01
CA ARG A 158 4.66 -4.30 -7.56
C ARG A 158 5.22 -5.48 -6.76
N ARG A 159 5.15 -5.44 -5.43
CA ARG A 159 5.72 -6.47 -4.53
C ARG A 159 5.19 -7.87 -4.81
N TRP A 160 3.92 -7.98 -5.18
CA TRP A 160 3.24 -9.26 -5.47
C TRP A 160 2.71 -9.39 -6.90
N ASN A 161 3.11 -8.48 -7.81
CA ASN A 161 2.63 -8.42 -9.19
C ASN A 161 1.09 -8.51 -9.27
N LEU A 162 0.45 -7.66 -8.46
CA LEU A 162 -1.01 -7.56 -8.37
C LEU A 162 -1.53 -6.75 -9.54
N VAL A 163 -2.62 -7.23 -10.13
CA VAL A 163 -3.33 -6.56 -11.22
C VAL A 163 -4.73 -6.21 -10.74
N PRO A 164 -5.24 -4.99 -10.98
CA PRO A 164 -6.60 -4.63 -10.60
C PRO A 164 -7.62 -5.63 -11.16
N ARG A 165 -8.55 -6.05 -10.31
CA ARG A 165 -9.67 -6.94 -10.63
C ARG A 165 -11.00 -6.27 -10.26
N GLU A 166 -12.11 -7.01 -10.32
CA GLU A 166 -13.41 -6.49 -9.90
C GLU A 166 -13.33 -5.93 -8.46
N PRO A 167 -13.82 -4.69 -8.24
CA PRO A 167 -13.67 -4.01 -6.96
C PRO A 167 -14.51 -4.70 -5.88
N LEU A 168 -13.97 -4.69 -4.66
CA LEU A 168 -14.71 -5.07 -3.47
C LEU A 168 -15.31 -3.82 -2.81
N CYS A 169 -16.23 -4.04 -1.87
CA CYS A 169 -16.78 -2.97 -1.06
C CYS A 169 -15.66 -2.19 -0.37
N MET A 170 -15.57 -0.89 -0.66
CA MET A 170 -14.54 -0.01 -0.09
C MET A 170 -14.62 0.13 1.44
N LEU A 171 -15.73 -0.28 2.06
CA LEU A 171 -15.92 -0.22 3.53
C LEU A 171 -15.49 -1.50 4.23
N CYS A 172 -15.77 -2.69 3.67
CA CYS A 172 -15.59 -3.96 4.39
C CYS A 172 -14.93 -5.10 3.59
N SER A 173 -14.52 -4.87 2.34
CA SER A 173 -14.03 -5.90 1.41
C SER A 173 -15.07 -6.95 0.98
N GLY A 174 -16.36 -6.75 1.25
CA GLY A 174 -17.42 -7.64 0.79
C GLY A 174 -17.62 -7.59 -0.73
N VAL A 175 -18.10 -8.71 -1.30
CA VAL A 175 -18.45 -8.82 -2.72
C VAL A 175 -19.62 -7.89 -3.06
N LEU A 176 -19.53 -7.25 -4.22
CA LEU A 176 -20.55 -6.36 -4.76
C LEU A 176 -21.40 -7.12 -5.79
N ASP A 177 -22.67 -7.37 -5.47
CA ASP A 177 -23.61 -7.98 -6.41
C ASP A 177 -24.30 -6.92 -7.24
N ARG A 178 -24.42 -7.16 -8.54
CA ARG A 178 -25.30 -6.38 -9.40
C ARG A 178 -26.75 -6.60 -8.95
N VAL A 179 -27.50 -5.52 -8.81
CA VAL A 179 -28.91 -5.55 -8.43
C VAL A 179 -29.77 -4.85 -9.48
N ASP A 180 -31.05 -5.22 -9.52
CA ASP A 180 -32.02 -4.52 -10.34
C ASP A 180 -32.25 -3.09 -9.83
N LYS A 181 -32.37 -2.14 -10.76
CA LYS A 181 -32.51 -0.70 -10.47
C LYS A 181 -33.78 -0.40 -9.68
N GLU A 182 -34.89 -1.05 -10.02
CA GLU A 182 -36.16 -0.80 -9.34
C GLU A 182 -36.15 -1.40 -7.93
N SER A 183 -35.49 -2.54 -7.73
CA SER A 183 -35.36 -3.18 -6.41
C SER A 183 -34.68 -2.31 -5.33
N VAL A 184 -33.92 -1.29 -5.73
CA VAL A 184 -33.18 -0.39 -4.83
C VAL A 184 -33.51 1.08 -5.04
N ARG A 185 -34.60 1.38 -5.76
CA ARG A 185 -35.00 2.74 -6.16
C ARG A 185 -34.95 3.76 -5.04
N ASP A 186 -35.52 3.45 -3.88
CA ASP A 186 -35.61 4.37 -2.74
C ASP A 186 -34.27 4.72 -2.10
N ARG A 187 -33.22 3.95 -2.43
CA ARG A 187 -31.86 4.13 -1.92
C ARG A 187 -30.98 4.90 -2.89
N ILE A 188 -31.44 5.10 -4.13
CA ILE A 188 -30.70 5.79 -5.19
C ILE A 188 -30.99 7.30 -5.11
N PRO A 189 -29.97 8.18 -5.09
CA PRO A 189 -30.20 9.62 -5.19
C PRO A 189 -30.96 9.98 -6.48
N PRO A 190 -31.96 10.89 -6.44
CA PRO A 190 -32.86 11.14 -7.58
C PRO A 190 -32.16 11.49 -8.91
N ARG A 191 -31.06 12.23 -8.85
CA ARG A 191 -30.26 12.54 -10.04
C ARG A 191 -29.60 11.27 -10.59
N THR A 192 -28.95 10.47 -9.75
CA THR A 192 -28.28 9.22 -10.15
C THR A 192 -29.27 8.26 -10.80
N TYR A 193 -30.47 8.11 -10.23
CA TYR A 193 -31.52 7.24 -10.75
C TYR A 193 -31.89 7.55 -12.21
N ARG A 194 -31.89 8.83 -12.60
CA ARG A 194 -32.22 9.22 -13.98
C ARG A 194 -31.17 8.83 -15.02
N TRP A 195 -29.91 8.73 -14.62
CA TRP A 195 -28.78 8.65 -15.56
C TRP A 195 -28.03 7.32 -15.55
N LEU A 196 -28.21 6.48 -14.55
CA LEU A 196 -27.51 5.20 -14.43
C LEU A 196 -28.50 4.04 -14.30
N ASP A 197 -28.12 2.91 -14.90
CA ASP A 197 -28.88 1.67 -14.92
C ASP A 197 -28.17 0.50 -14.23
N GLU A 198 -26.91 0.69 -13.81
CA GLU A 198 -26.12 -0.34 -13.13
C GLU A 198 -25.84 0.04 -11.67
N TYR A 199 -26.35 -0.80 -10.76
CA TYR A 199 -26.22 -0.64 -9.32
C TYR A 199 -25.70 -1.92 -8.69
N TYR A 200 -25.00 -1.75 -7.57
CA TYR A 200 -24.40 -2.86 -6.84
C TYR A 200 -24.66 -2.74 -5.35
N VAL A 201 -24.95 -3.87 -4.69
CA VAL A 201 -25.11 -3.94 -3.24
C VAL A 201 -24.04 -4.85 -2.66
N CYS A 202 -23.39 -4.39 -1.59
CA CYS A 202 -22.42 -5.21 -0.86
C CYS A 202 -23.14 -6.30 -0.06
N ARG A 203 -22.74 -7.57 -0.22
CA ARG A 203 -23.26 -8.69 0.59
C ARG A 203 -23.00 -8.55 2.09
N GLY A 204 -21.89 -7.92 2.46
CA GLY A 204 -21.44 -7.85 3.86
C GLY A 204 -22.06 -6.71 4.67
N CYS A 205 -22.13 -5.51 4.10
CA CYS A 205 -22.63 -4.33 4.82
C CYS A 205 -23.88 -3.71 4.19
N GLY A 206 -24.42 -4.31 3.12
CA GLY A 206 -25.60 -3.82 2.43
C GLY A 206 -25.43 -2.50 1.69
N ARG A 207 -24.25 -1.86 1.70
CA ARG A 207 -24.05 -0.54 1.08
C ARG A 207 -24.29 -0.58 -0.44
N LEU A 208 -25.01 0.43 -0.95
CA LEU A 208 -25.29 0.64 -2.37
C LEU A 208 -24.14 1.39 -3.06
N PHE A 209 -23.76 0.95 -4.26
CA PHE A 209 -22.73 1.51 -5.12
C PHE A 209 -23.19 1.59 -6.57
N TRP A 210 -22.52 2.42 -7.37
CA TRP A 210 -22.74 2.57 -8.81
C TRP A 210 -21.47 3.11 -9.49
N ARG A 211 -21.34 2.89 -10.79
CA ARG A 211 -20.17 3.30 -11.58
C ARG A 211 -20.30 4.73 -12.11
N GLY A 212 -20.22 5.71 -11.20
CA GLY A 212 -20.23 7.15 -11.53
C GLY A 212 -18.85 7.76 -11.84
N THR A 213 -18.77 9.09 -11.86
CA THR A 213 -17.50 9.84 -12.08
C THR A 213 -16.41 9.50 -11.06
N HIS A 214 -16.79 9.22 -9.80
CA HIS A 214 -15.84 8.79 -8.78
C HIS A 214 -15.15 7.46 -9.14
N TRP A 215 -15.91 6.49 -9.67
CA TRP A 215 -15.38 5.22 -10.14
C TRP A 215 -14.42 5.40 -11.32
N GLN A 216 -14.75 6.28 -12.27
CA GLN A 216 -13.87 6.58 -13.40
C GLN A 216 -12.51 7.12 -12.93
N ARG A 217 -12.49 8.02 -11.93
CA ARG A 217 -11.25 8.54 -11.33
C ARG A 217 -10.42 7.42 -10.68
N ILE A 218 -11.06 6.53 -9.92
CA ILE A 218 -10.40 5.37 -9.30
C ILE A 218 -9.76 4.49 -10.37
N ARG A 219 -10.52 4.14 -11.42
CA ARG A 219 -10.04 3.27 -12.50
C ARG A 219 -8.84 3.87 -13.23
N ASN A 220 -8.91 5.17 -13.55
CA ASN A 220 -7.80 5.87 -14.22
C ASN A 220 -6.56 5.89 -13.34
N GLN A 221 -6.71 6.17 -12.04
CA GLN A 221 -5.58 6.16 -11.11
C GLN A 221 -4.95 4.76 -10.98
N LEU A 222 -5.77 3.71 -10.88
CA LEU A 222 -5.28 2.33 -10.82
C LEU A 222 -4.50 1.94 -12.09
N ALA A 223 -4.96 2.39 -13.27
CA ALA A 223 -4.23 2.19 -14.52
C ALA A 223 -2.83 2.82 -14.46
N THR A 224 -2.73 4.11 -14.09
CA THR A 224 -1.45 4.83 -13.94
C THR A 224 -0.50 4.20 -12.91
N LEU A 225 -1.04 3.58 -11.86
CA LEU A 225 -0.24 2.88 -10.85
C LEU A 225 0.35 1.57 -11.39
N CYS A 226 -0.36 0.90 -12.30
CA CYS A 226 0.05 -0.36 -12.92
C CYS A 226 0.97 -0.17 -14.13
N GLU A 227 0.96 1.01 -14.76
CA GLU A 227 1.88 1.33 -15.85
C GLU A 227 3.34 1.15 -15.40
N ARG A 228 4.00 0.17 -16.03
CA ARG A 228 5.46 0.06 -16.04
C ARG A 228 5.96 1.15 -16.96
N LYS A 229 6.29 2.33 -16.45
CA LYS A 229 7.22 3.20 -17.17
C LYS A 229 8.54 2.42 -17.30
N VAL A 230 8.74 1.81 -18.47
CA VAL A 230 10.07 1.41 -18.93
C VAL A 230 10.81 2.73 -19.04
N ALA A 231 11.79 2.93 -18.15
CA ALA A 231 12.72 4.03 -18.36
C ALA A 231 13.42 3.79 -19.71
N PRO A 232 13.50 4.79 -20.60
CA PRO A 232 14.28 4.67 -21.84
C PRO A 232 15.74 4.36 -21.54
#